data_AF-A0A1A9BNV1-F1
#
_entry.id   AF-A0A1A9BNV1-F1
#
_cell.length_a   1.000
_cell.length_b   1.000
_cell.length_c   1.000
_cell.angle_alpha   90.00
_cell.angle_beta   90.00
_cell.angle_gamma   90.00
#
_symmetry.space_group_name_H-M   'P 1'
#
loop_
_entity.id
_entity.type
_entity.pdbx_description
1 polymer ?
#
loop_
_entity_poly.entity_id
_entity_poly.type
_entity_poly.pdbx_seq_one_letter_code
_entity_poly.pdbx_strand_id
1 'polypeptide(L)'
;MAERPIPTPADLARRRAPAPAPAAPVPPVPYTPAAWERAVLACGLDAPAKALAFALAARADSSGRIPQGLCPPPDRLREEAGLTQPQLTRAFEALHVSRLIARPARRSWGPGRGRRPIHLTVPAGATVRSEPPHSGGAS
;
A
#
# COMPACT_ATOMS: atom_id res chain seq x y z
N MET A 1 -18.87 14.19 46.58
CA MET A 1 -17.72 14.86 45.92
C MET A 1 -16.63 13.81 45.77
N ALA A 2 -16.26 13.41 44.55
CA ALA A 2 -15.28 12.36 44.34
C ALA A 2 -13.87 12.95 44.28
N GLU A 3 -13.03 12.56 45.24
CA GLU A 3 -11.62 12.94 45.34
C GLU A 3 -10.85 12.31 44.17
N ARG A 4 -10.22 13.14 43.32
CA ARG A 4 -9.36 12.63 42.24
C ARG A 4 -8.00 12.25 42.86
N PRO A 5 -7.58 10.98 42.79
CA PRO A 5 -6.30 10.57 43.35
C PRO A 5 -5.14 11.25 42.62
N ILE A 6 -4.20 11.75 43.39
CA ILE A 6 -2.96 12.36 42.89
C ILE A 6 -2.10 11.24 42.29
N PRO A 7 -1.63 11.37 41.04
CA PRO A 7 -0.84 10.34 40.38
C PRO A 7 0.48 10.09 41.13
N THR A 8 0.83 8.81 41.28
CA THR A 8 2.06 8.41 41.96
C THR A 8 3.28 8.58 41.06
N PRO A 9 4.51 8.66 41.61
CA PRO A 9 5.74 8.74 40.81
C PRO A 9 5.90 7.59 39.79
N ALA A 10 5.33 6.42 40.09
CA ALA A 10 5.31 5.27 39.18
C ALA A 10 4.45 5.51 37.92
N ASP A 11 3.35 6.25 38.04
CA ASP A 11 2.50 6.65 36.91
C ASP A 11 3.21 7.62 35.96
N LEU A 12 4.09 8.47 36.52
CA LEU A 12 4.91 9.39 35.73
C LEU A 12 6.02 8.67 34.97
N ALA A 13 6.61 7.63 35.56
CA ALA A 13 7.65 6.82 34.89
C ALA A 13 7.10 6.03 33.69
N ARG A 14 5.89 5.47 33.80
CA ARG A 14 5.23 4.71 32.71
C ARG A 14 4.86 5.59 31.51
N ARG A 15 4.54 6.87 31.74
CA ARG A 15 4.25 7.84 30.67
C ARG A 15 5.50 8.35 29.94
N ARG A 16 6.69 8.07 30.48
CA ARG A 16 7.98 8.49 29.95
C ARG A 16 8.66 7.44 29.07
N ALA A 17 7.90 6.43 28.62
CA ALA A 17 8.36 5.55 27.56
C ALA A 17 8.69 6.43 26.33
N PRO A 18 9.94 6.41 25.83
CA PRO A 18 10.30 7.18 24.66
C PRO A 18 9.41 6.72 23.49
N ALA A 19 8.72 7.68 22.87
CA ALA A 19 7.99 7.42 21.65
C ALA A 19 8.95 6.80 20.62
N PRO A 20 8.55 5.75 19.88
CA PRO A 20 9.40 5.18 18.84
C PRO A 20 9.82 6.31 17.90
N ALA A 21 11.14 6.44 17.72
CA ALA A 21 11.70 7.48 16.87
C ALA A 21 11.08 7.39 15.47
N PRO A 22 10.72 8.53 14.85
CA PRO A 22 10.18 8.54 13.50
C PRO A 22 11.22 7.89 12.57
N ALA A 23 10.80 6.83 11.86
CA ALA A 23 11.65 6.13 10.92
C ALA A 23 12.20 7.13 9.88
N ALA A 24 13.51 7.05 9.61
CA ALA A 24 14.16 7.88 8.62
C ALA A 24 13.44 7.78 7.26
N PRO A 25 13.38 8.89 6.49
CA PRO A 25 12.75 8.88 5.17
C PRO A 25 13.49 7.90 4.25
N VAL A 26 12.84 6.78 3.93
CA VAL A 26 13.41 5.75 3.05
C VAL A 26 13.45 6.30 1.62
N PRO A 27 14.57 6.17 0.89
CA PRO A 27 14.66 6.61 -0.49
C PRO A 27 13.60 5.91 -1.37
N PRO A 28 13.07 6.59 -2.41
CA PRO A 28 12.13 5.97 -3.34
C PRO A 28 12.80 4.76 -4.00
N VAL A 29 12.27 3.57 -3.74
CA VAL A 29 12.77 2.32 -4.33
C VAL A 29 12.35 2.31 -5.81
N PRO A 30 13.26 2.08 -6.76
CA PRO A 30 12.90 1.94 -8.16
C PRO A 30 11.90 0.78 -8.33
N TYR A 31 10.92 0.96 -9.21
CA TYR A 31 9.96 -0.09 -9.52
C TYR A 31 10.69 -1.31 -10.06
N THR A 32 10.47 -2.47 -9.44
CA THR A 32 10.72 -3.77 -10.04
C THR A 32 9.49 -4.64 -9.78
N PRO A 33 9.11 -5.53 -10.71
CA PRO A 33 7.95 -6.41 -10.51
C PRO A 33 8.04 -7.18 -9.19
N ALA A 34 9.21 -7.78 -8.90
CA ALA A 34 9.44 -8.54 -7.68
C ALA A 34 9.39 -7.72 -6.39
N ALA A 35 9.84 -6.44 -6.39
CA ALA A 35 9.70 -5.59 -5.21
C ALA A 35 8.25 -5.12 -5.00
N TRP A 36 7.54 -4.88 -6.11
CA TRP A 36 6.16 -4.46 -6.06
C TRP A 36 5.23 -5.59 -5.59
N GLU A 37 5.41 -6.81 -6.09
CA GLU A 37 4.69 -8.00 -5.63
C GLU A 37 4.92 -8.27 -4.14
N ARG A 38 6.18 -8.18 -3.69
CA ARG A 38 6.50 -8.26 -2.25
C ARG A 38 5.77 -7.19 -1.44
N ALA A 39 5.71 -5.96 -1.94
CA ALA A 39 4.97 -4.89 -1.28
C ALA A 39 3.46 -5.17 -1.21
N VAL A 40 2.85 -5.70 -2.27
CA VAL A 40 1.44 -6.11 -2.30
C VAL A 40 1.15 -7.22 -1.28
N LEU A 41 2.06 -8.20 -1.18
CA LEU A 41 1.92 -9.30 -0.22
C LEU A 41 2.13 -8.85 1.23
N ALA A 42 3.05 -7.91 1.47
CA ALA A 42 3.33 -7.35 2.78
C ALA A 42 2.24 -6.37 3.25
N CYS A 43 1.54 -5.71 2.31
CA CYS A 43 0.37 -4.90 2.66
C CYS A 43 -0.80 -5.80 3.08
N GLY A 44 -1.48 -5.42 4.17
CA GLY A 44 -2.69 -6.07 4.68
C GLY A 44 -3.93 -5.84 3.79
N LEU A 45 -3.78 -6.08 2.48
CA LEU A 45 -4.84 -5.95 1.49
C LEU A 45 -5.74 -7.19 1.48
N ASP A 46 -7.02 -6.95 1.27
CA ASP A 46 -8.00 -8.01 1.04
C ASP A 46 -7.72 -8.74 -0.29
N ALA A 47 -8.22 -9.98 -0.42
CA ALA A 47 -8.01 -10.80 -1.61
C ALA A 47 -8.40 -10.11 -2.94
N PRO A 48 -9.53 -9.36 -3.04
CA PRO A 48 -9.84 -8.61 -4.26
C PRO A 48 -8.81 -7.53 -4.62
N ALA A 49 -8.25 -6.85 -3.62
CA ALA A 49 -7.21 -5.85 -3.84
C ALA A 49 -5.89 -6.49 -4.31
N LYS A 50 -5.53 -7.66 -3.76
CA LYS A 50 -4.37 -8.43 -4.22
C LYS A 50 -4.56 -8.95 -5.66
N ALA A 51 -5.73 -9.51 -5.98
CA ALA A 51 -6.04 -9.99 -7.32
C ALA A 51 -5.96 -8.86 -8.36
N LEU A 52 -6.56 -7.71 -8.05
CA LEU A 52 -6.46 -6.53 -8.92
C LEU A 52 -5.03 -6.04 -9.05
N ALA A 53 -4.25 -6.04 -7.96
CA ALA A 53 -2.85 -5.67 -8.00
C ALA A 53 -2.07 -6.55 -9.00
N PHE A 54 -2.15 -7.88 -8.88
CA PHE A 54 -1.44 -8.76 -9.81
C PHE A 54 -1.90 -8.60 -11.26
N ALA A 55 -3.21 -8.38 -11.48
CA ALA A 55 -3.72 -8.07 -12.82
C ALA A 55 -3.12 -6.78 -13.40
N LEU A 56 -2.87 -5.75 -12.57
CA LEU A 56 -2.23 -4.52 -13.00
C LEU A 56 -0.72 -4.71 -13.25
N ALA A 57 -0.02 -5.46 -12.41
CA ALA A 57 1.40 -5.76 -12.60
C ALA A 57 1.69 -6.48 -13.91
N ALA A 58 0.84 -7.45 -14.30
CA ALA A 58 0.96 -8.16 -15.57
C ALA A 58 0.86 -7.25 -16.81
N ARG A 59 0.38 -6.01 -16.65
CA ARG A 59 0.20 -5.02 -17.72
C ARG A 59 1.15 -3.85 -17.64
N ALA A 60 1.94 -3.78 -16.57
CA ALA A 60 2.90 -2.71 -16.39
C ALA A 60 4.16 -2.99 -17.22
N ASP A 61 4.75 -1.93 -17.76
CA ASP A 61 6.07 -2.00 -18.34
C ASP A 61 7.16 -2.12 -17.25
N SER A 62 8.42 -2.21 -17.68
CA SER A 62 9.57 -2.30 -16.76
C SER A 62 9.73 -1.07 -15.85
N SER A 63 9.06 0.03 -16.15
CA SER A 63 9.03 1.25 -15.33
C SER A 63 7.85 1.31 -14.36
N GLY A 64 6.99 0.28 -14.34
CA GLY A 64 5.80 0.23 -13.51
C GLY A 64 4.65 1.08 -14.05
N ARG A 65 4.68 1.47 -15.32
CA ARG A 65 3.63 2.26 -15.94
C ARG A 65 2.71 1.37 -16.76
N ILE A 66 1.42 1.65 -16.69
CA ILE A 66 0.42 1.06 -17.59
C ILE A 66 0.05 2.14 -18.61
N PRO A 67 0.52 2.05 -19.87
CA PRO A 67 0.22 3.03 -20.90
C PRO A 67 -1.28 3.19 -21.13
N GLN A 68 -1.72 4.39 -21.50
CA GLN A 68 -3.13 4.69 -21.77
C GLN A 68 -3.79 3.73 -22.76
N GLY A 69 -3.06 3.31 -23.81
CA GLY A 69 -3.55 2.35 -24.80
C GLY A 69 -3.63 0.90 -24.31
N LEU A 70 -2.91 0.56 -23.23
CA LEU A 70 -2.87 -0.77 -22.64
C LEU A 70 -3.66 -0.86 -21.33
N CYS A 71 -4.14 0.25 -20.80
CA CYS A 71 -5.06 0.27 -19.66
C CYS A 71 -6.40 -0.34 -20.11
N PRO A 72 -6.80 -1.51 -19.58
CA PRO A 72 -8.06 -2.12 -20.00
C PRO A 72 -9.24 -1.28 -19.52
N PRO A 73 -10.42 -1.40 -20.17
CA PRO A 73 -11.62 -0.82 -19.60
C PRO A 73 -11.90 -1.45 -18.23
N PRO A 74 -12.59 -0.73 -17.32
CA PRO A 74 -12.98 -1.27 -16.03
C PRO A 74 -13.69 -2.63 -16.13
N ASP A 75 -14.51 -2.85 -17.16
CA ASP A 75 -15.23 -4.10 -17.37
C ASP A 75 -14.30 -5.29 -17.66
N ARG A 76 -13.25 -5.10 -18.48
CA ARG A 76 -12.26 -6.16 -18.70
C ARG A 76 -11.42 -6.44 -17.46
N LEU A 77 -11.00 -5.37 -16.75
CA LEU A 77 -10.27 -5.55 -15.49
C LEU A 77 -11.11 -6.32 -14.47
N ARG A 78 -12.42 -6.08 -14.47
CA ARG A 78 -13.38 -6.77 -13.62
C ARG A 78 -13.46 -8.25 -13.97
N GLU A 79 -13.59 -8.59 -15.25
CA GLU A 79 -13.62 -9.97 -15.74
C GLU A 79 -12.32 -10.72 -15.44
N GLU A 80 -11.18 -10.11 -15.74
CA GLU A 80 -9.85 -10.72 -15.56
C GLU A 80 -9.50 -10.93 -14.09
N ALA A 81 -9.90 -10.00 -13.21
CA ALA A 81 -9.70 -10.14 -11.77
C ALA A 81 -10.83 -10.94 -11.08
N GLY A 82 -11.85 -11.38 -11.82
CA GLY A 82 -13.01 -12.11 -11.28
C GLY A 82 -13.81 -11.31 -10.24
N LEU A 83 -13.88 -9.98 -10.41
CA LEU A 83 -14.48 -9.07 -9.43
C LEU A 83 -15.89 -8.63 -9.84
N THR A 84 -16.63 -8.11 -8.89
CA THR A 84 -17.82 -7.28 -9.15
C THR A 84 -17.43 -5.80 -9.24
N GLN A 85 -18.30 -4.95 -9.78
CA GLN A 85 -18.03 -3.50 -9.89
C GLN A 85 -17.77 -2.83 -8.51
N PRO A 86 -18.53 -3.14 -7.45
CA PRO A 86 -18.24 -2.61 -6.11
C PRO A 86 -16.89 -3.10 -5.56
N GLN A 87 -16.54 -4.38 -5.78
CA GLN A 87 -15.25 -4.93 -5.36
C GLN A 87 -14.09 -4.27 -6.09
N LEU A 88 -14.21 -4.08 -7.42
CA LEU A 88 -13.19 -3.38 -8.21
C LEU A 88 -12.96 -1.96 -7.69
N THR A 89 -14.04 -1.24 -7.38
CA THR A 89 -13.96 0.13 -6.85
C THR A 89 -13.26 0.17 -5.49
N ARG A 90 -13.62 -0.74 -4.57
CA ARG A 90 -12.99 -0.86 -3.25
C ARG A 90 -11.53 -1.29 -3.34
N ALA A 91 -11.22 -2.26 -4.20
CA ALA A 91 -9.87 -2.77 -4.43
C ALA A 91 -8.95 -1.65 -4.92
N PHE A 92 -9.42 -0.85 -5.86
CA PHE A 92 -8.66 0.30 -6.34
C PHE A 92 -8.46 1.39 -5.29
N GLU A 93 -9.48 1.66 -4.47
CA GLU A 93 -9.36 2.60 -3.35
C GLU A 93 -8.31 2.10 -2.36
N ALA A 94 -8.33 0.81 -2.00
CA ALA A 94 -7.37 0.20 -1.10
C ALA A 94 -5.94 0.31 -1.64
N LEU A 95 -5.70 -0.02 -2.92
CA LEU A 95 -4.39 0.12 -3.55
C LEU A 95 -3.89 1.57 -3.58
N HIS A 96 -4.80 2.54 -3.75
CA HIS A 96 -4.45 3.95 -3.74
C HIS A 96 -4.09 4.43 -2.33
N VAL A 97 -4.88 4.08 -1.32
CA VAL A 97 -4.64 4.40 0.09
C VAL A 97 -3.32 3.77 0.58
N SER A 98 -3.03 2.54 0.18
CA SER A 98 -1.77 1.86 0.46
C SER A 98 -0.57 2.39 -0.33
N ARG A 99 -0.77 3.41 -1.19
CA ARG A 99 0.27 4.00 -2.04
C ARG A 99 0.98 2.98 -2.94
N LEU A 100 0.27 1.93 -3.34
CA LEU A 100 0.74 0.92 -4.30
C LEU A 100 0.43 1.32 -5.74
N ILE A 101 -0.52 2.22 -5.92
CA ILE A 101 -0.78 2.90 -7.18
C ILE A 101 -0.90 4.41 -6.97
N ALA A 102 -0.38 5.17 -7.93
CA ALA A 102 -0.70 6.57 -8.10
C ALA A 102 -1.77 6.70 -9.20
N ARG A 103 -2.87 7.38 -8.85
CA ARG A 103 -3.99 7.67 -9.75
C ARG A 103 -4.15 9.18 -9.92
N PRO A 104 -4.51 9.68 -11.11
CA PRO A 104 -5.07 11.01 -11.23
C PRO A 104 -6.46 11.04 -10.54
N ALA A 105 -6.76 12.14 -9.84
CA ALA A 105 -7.92 12.29 -8.95
C ALA A 105 -9.26 11.82 -9.57
N ARG A 106 -10.15 11.23 -8.75
CA ARG A 106 -11.48 10.67 -9.14
C ARG A 106 -12.33 11.60 -10.03
N ARG A 107 -12.25 12.92 -9.85
CA ARG A 107 -12.98 13.91 -10.67
C ARG A 107 -12.62 13.87 -12.16
N SER A 108 -11.52 13.23 -12.52
CA SER A 108 -11.06 13.11 -13.91
C SER A 108 -11.66 11.95 -14.70
N TRP A 109 -12.46 11.09 -14.06
CA TRP A 109 -13.05 9.87 -14.64
C TRP A 109 -14.41 10.11 -15.30
N GLY A 110 -14.66 11.34 -15.75
CA GLY A 110 -15.89 11.69 -16.46
C GLY A 110 -15.98 10.99 -17.82
N PRO A 111 -17.20 10.75 -18.33
CA PRO A 111 -17.41 10.18 -19.66
C PRO A 111 -16.69 11.05 -20.71
N GLY A 112 -15.91 10.41 -21.60
CA GLY A 112 -15.16 11.09 -22.66
C GLY A 112 -13.74 11.55 -22.31
N ARG A 113 -13.32 11.49 -21.03
CA ARG A 113 -11.91 11.72 -20.66
C ARG A 113 -11.17 10.38 -20.70
N GLY A 114 -10.35 10.20 -21.74
CA GLY A 114 -9.64 8.96 -22.02
C GLY A 114 -8.90 8.34 -20.84
N ARG A 115 -8.68 7.03 -20.94
CA ARG A 115 -8.05 6.15 -19.95
C ARG A 115 -6.67 6.68 -19.55
N ARG A 116 -6.57 7.39 -18.42
CA ARG A 116 -5.27 7.94 -17.98
C ARG A 116 -4.35 6.83 -17.45
N PRO A 117 -3.02 6.99 -17.60
CA PRO A 117 -2.06 5.98 -17.18
C PRO A 117 -2.12 5.74 -15.68
N ILE A 118 -2.04 4.46 -15.30
CA ILE A 118 -1.89 4.03 -13.91
C ILE A 118 -0.39 3.82 -13.68
N HIS A 119 0.12 4.36 -12.57
CA HIS A 119 1.50 4.17 -12.15
C HIS A 119 1.53 3.26 -10.94
N LEU A 120 2.24 2.14 -11.05
CA LEU A 120 2.54 1.26 -9.94
C LEU A 120 3.68 1.86 -9.12
N THR A 121 3.49 1.95 -7.82
CA THR A 121 4.44 2.55 -6.89
C THR A 121 4.84 1.55 -5.82
N VAL A 122 6.12 1.54 -5.44
CA VAL A 122 6.61 0.75 -4.31
C VAL A 122 6.68 1.70 -3.11
N PRO A 123 5.80 1.55 -2.09
CA PRO A 123 5.85 2.41 -0.93
C PRO A 123 7.17 2.21 -0.20
N ALA A 124 7.82 3.31 0.20
CA ALA A 124 9.18 3.31 0.73
C ALA A 124 9.34 2.48 2.02
N GLY A 125 8.26 2.13 2.72
CA GLY A 125 8.31 1.24 3.89
C GLY A 125 8.13 -0.25 3.61
N ALA A 126 7.73 -0.67 2.41
CA ALA A 126 7.40 -2.07 2.12
C ALA A 126 8.62 -2.98 1.93
N THR A 127 9.81 -2.41 1.71
CA THR A 127 11.06 -3.16 1.64
C THR A 127 11.69 -3.41 3.01
N VAL A 128 11.21 -2.74 4.06
CA VAL A 128 11.79 -2.82 5.41
C VAL A 128 11.08 -3.89 6.22
N ARG A 129 11.15 -5.14 5.78
CA ARG A 129 11.11 -6.24 6.76
C ARG A 129 12.55 -6.59 7.06
N SER A 130 13.17 -5.75 7.89
CA SER A 130 14.41 -6.12 8.56
C SER A 130 14.09 -7.36 9.38
N GLU A 131 14.69 -8.48 8.99
CA GLU A 131 14.77 -9.66 9.83
C GLU A 131 15.18 -9.21 11.25
N PRO A 132 14.44 -9.58 12.31
CA PRO A 132 14.91 -9.25 13.65
C PRO A 132 16.30 -9.87 13.77
N PRO A 133 17.34 -9.13 14.24
CA PRO A 133 18.64 -9.72 14.47
C PRO A 133 18.41 -10.90 15.39
N HIS A 134 18.68 -12.10 14.89
CA HIS A 134 18.66 -13.29 15.71
C HIS A 134 19.83 -13.10 16.66
N SER A 135 19.56 -12.64 17.87
CA SER A 135 20.48 -12.72 18.99
C SER A 135 20.65 -14.21 19.29
N GLY A 136 21.41 -14.91 18.44
CA GLY A 136 21.93 -16.24 18.69
C GLY A 136 22.97 -16.11 19.80
N GLY A 137 22.46 -15.94 21.02
CA GLY A 137 23.23 -16.12 22.22
C GLY A 137 23.44 -17.61 22.47
N ALA A 138 24.67 -17.92 22.84
CA ALA A 138 25.12 -19.08 23.60
C ALA A 138 24.99 -20.46 22.94
N SER A 139 26.14 -21.02 22.54
CA SER A 139 26.84 -22.05 23.34
C SER A 139 28.31 -22.09 22.97
#